data_AF-A0A183HPY9-F1
#
_entry.id   AF-A0A183HPY9-F1
#
_cell.length_a   1.000
_cell.length_b   1.000
_cell.length_c   1.000
_cell.angle_alpha   90.00
_cell.angle_beta   90.00
_cell.angle_gamma   90.00
#
_symmetry.space_group_name_H-M   'P 1'
#
loop_
_entity.id
_entity.type
_entity.pdbx_description
1 polymer ?
#
loop_
_entity_poly.entity_id
_entity_poly.type
_entity_poly.pdbx_seq_one_letter_code
_entity_poly.pdbx_strand_id
1 'polypeptide(L)'
;MGDALEYTLSMLNEENGMRPPHVSKIIYLLSDGRTHDYPKDTEMADLLRQQINNIDIYAYGTGEYVAMNELIAITKDPKKIVTNENLEDLEPTFDRWKGTEVCETLPGMLIQNKTSDQPYLKNRT
;
A
#
# COMPACT_ATOMS: atom_id res chain seq x y z
N MET A 1 12.73 -11.63 3.18
CA MET A 1 11.88 -10.40 3.22
C MET A 1 10.87 -10.44 4.38
N GLY A 2 10.62 -11.61 4.97
CA GLY A 2 9.64 -11.86 6.01
C GLY A 2 9.88 -11.05 7.26
N ASP A 3 11.13 -10.89 7.72
CA ASP A 3 11.44 -10.04 8.87
C ASP A 3 11.00 -8.58 8.66
N ALA A 4 11.14 -8.05 7.44
CA ALA A 4 10.70 -6.69 7.14
C ALA A 4 9.16 -6.58 7.13
N LEU A 5 8.46 -7.61 6.67
CA LEU A 5 7.00 -7.67 6.72
C LEU A 5 6.48 -7.86 8.15
N GLU A 6 7.18 -8.64 8.98
CA GLU A 6 6.93 -8.78 10.41
C GLU A 6 7.13 -7.46 11.16
N TYR A 7 8.23 -6.76 10.90
CA TYR A 7 8.45 -5.44 11.43
C TYR A 7 7.34 -4.46 11.00
N THR A 8 6.97 -4.48 9.72
CA THR A 8 5.87 -3.66 9.18
C THR A 8 4.55 -3.93 9.91
N LEU A 9 4.25 -5.20 10.21
CA LEU A 9 3.04 -5.57 10.96
C LEU A 9 3.03 -4.96 12.36
N SER A 10 4.18 -4.95 13.05
CA SER A 10 4.29 -4.31 14.38
C SER A 10 4.16 -2.79 14.33
N MET A 11 4.57 -2.16 13.23
CA MET A 11 4.59 -0.71 13.08
C MET A 11 3.29 -0.12 12.53
N LEU A 12 2.57 -0.83 11.67
CA LEU A 12 1.33 -0.34 11.05
C LEU A 12 0.12 -0.49 11.98
N ASN A 13 0.01 0.42 12.94
CA ASN A 13 -1.11 0.52 13.87
C ASN A 13 -1.52 2.00 14.10
N GLU A 14 -2.69 2.22 14.69
CA GLU A 14 -3.23 3.58 14.91
C GLU A 14 -2.39 4.41 15.89
N GLU A 15 -1.74 3.77 16.87
CA GLU A 15 -0.83 4.45 17.82
C GLU A 15 0.38 5.05 17.10
N ASN A 16 0.82 4.41 16.02
CA ASN A 16 1.89 4.87 15.15
C ASN A 16 1.38 5.77 13.99
N GLY A 17 0.15 6.26 14.06
CA GLY A 17 -0.41 7.21 13.10
C GLY A 17 -0.99 6.59 11.84
N MET A 18 -1.21 5.27 11.82
CA MET A 18 -1.97 4.64 10.74
C MET A 18 -3.42 5.14 10.74
N ARG A 19 -3.94 5.51 9.56
CA ARG A 19 -5.34 5.93 9.43
C ARG A 19 -6.30 4.76 9.68
N PRO A 20 -7.55 5.03 10.10
CA PRO A 20 -8.51 4.00 10.48
C PRO A 20 -8.77 2.93 9.39
N PRO A 21 -9.35 1.77 9.75
CA PRO A 21 -9.52 0.62 8.87
C PRO A 21 -10.12 0.91 7.49
N HIS A 22 -11.06 1.84 7.37
CA HIS A 22 -11.75 2.17 6.11
C HIS A 22 -10.87 2.87 5.06
N VAL A 23 -9.71 3.40 5.46
CA VAL A 23 -8.75 4.03 4.54
C VAL A 23 -7.87 2.95 3.92
N SER A 24 -7.72 2.94 2.59
CA SER A 24 -6.79 2.05 1.90
C SER A 24 -5.34 2.26 2.35
N LYS A 25 -4.62 1.15 2.53
CA LYS A 25 -3.21 1.10 2.94
C LYS A 25 -2.42 0.37 1.86
N ILE A 26 -1.24 0.87 1.54
CA ILE A 26 -0.39 0.32 0.48
C ILE A 26 0.98 0.07 1.08
N ILE A 27 1.47 -1.16 0.99
CA ILE A 27 2.88 -1.49 1.18
C ILE A 27 3.50 -1.55 -0.21
N TYR A 28 4.60 -0.83 -0.40
CA TYR A 28 5.39 -0.92 -1.62
C TYR A 28 6.75 -1.54 -1.33
N LEU A 29 6.93 -2.79 -1.73
CA LEU A 29 8.11 -3.61 -1.45
C LEU A 29 9.17 -3.42 -2.54
N LEU A 30 10.35 -2.93 -2.19
CA LEU A 30 11.48 -2.83 -3.11
C LEU A 30 12.42 -4.02 -2.86
N SER A 31 12.55 -4.94 -3.81
CA SER A 31 13.40 -6.13 -3.67
C SER A 31 13.69 -6.78 -5.02
N ASP A 32 14.77 -7.54 -5.13
CA ASP A 32 15.03 -8.42 -6.29
C ASP A 32 14.23 -9.74 -6.20
N GLY A 33 13.46 -9.93 -5.13
CA GLY A 33 12.63 -11.10 -4.87
C GLY A 33 13.42 -12.31 -4.36
N ARG A 34 14.73 -12.21 -4.19
CA ARG A 34 15.51 -13.31 -3.63
C ARG A 34 15.25 -13.40 -2.13
N THR A 35 14.95 -14.61 -1.68
CA THR A 35 14.70 -14.89 -0.28
C THR A 35 15.57 -16.04 0.22
N HIS A 36 15.97 -15.93 1.48
CA HIS A 36 16.62 -17.01 2.23
C HIS A 36 15.68 -17.62 3.28
N ASP A 37 14.51 -17.02 3.48
CA ASP A 37 13.63 -17.30 4.63
C ASP A 37 12.27 -17.87 4.18
N TYR A 38 12.15 -18.39 2.96
CA TYR A 38 10.94 -19.06 2.52
C TYR A 38 10.57 -20.20 3.50
N PRO A 39 9.30 -20.30 3.97
CA PRO A 39 8.10 -19.59 3.49
C PRO A 39 7.73 -18.29 4.23
N LYS A 40 8.54 -17.83 5.18
CA LYS A 40 8.23 -16.71 6.10
C LYS A 40 7.77 -15.45 5.36
N ASP A 41 8.38 -15.15 4.21
CA ASP A 41 8.04 -14.00 3.37
C ASP A 41 6.55 -14.01 2.97
N THR A 42 6.07 -15.14 2.46
CA THR A 42 4.67 -15.32 2.05
C THR A 42 3.72 -15.39 3.24
N GLU A 43 4.13 -16.06 4.33
CA GLU A 43 3.32 -16.16 5.55
C GLU A 43 3.09 -14.79 6.18
N MET A 44 4.12 -13.95 6.23
CA MET A 44 4.01 -12.61 6.79
C MET A 44 3.20 -11.67 5.87
N ALA A 45 3.32 -11.81 4.56
CA ALA A 45 2.47 -11.09 3.61
C ALA A 45 0.98 -11.44 3.79
N ASP A 46 0.67 -12.73 4.00
CA ASP A 46 -0.69 -13.18 4.25
C ASP A 46 -1.19 -12.74 5.64
N LEU A 47 -0.34 -12.76 6.66
CA LEU A 47 -0.69 -12.27 7.99
C LEU A 47 -0.99 -10.76 8.01
N LEU A 48 -0.22 -9.95 7.28
CA LEU A 48 -0.50 -8.52 7.09
C LEU A 48 -1.91 -8.29 6.53
N ARG A 49 -2.31 -9.06 5.50
CA ARG A 49 -3.65 -8.95 4.90
C ARG A 49 -4.76 -9.39 5.84
N GLN A 50 -4.50 -10.38 6.68
CA GLN A 50 -5.45 -10.87 7.67
C GLN A 50 -5.66 -9.88 8.83
N GLN A 51 -4.58 -9.22 9.28
CA GLN A 51 -4.61 -8.35 10.46
C GLN A 51 -4.95 -6.89 10.13
N ILE A 52 -4.59 -6.41 8.93
CA ILE A 52 -4.77 -5.01 8.57
C ILE A 52 -5.82 -4.87 7.48
N ASN A 53 -6.95 -4.25 7.85
CA ASN A 53 -8.05 -3.98 6.92
C ASN A 53 -7.63 -3.04 5.79
N ASN A 54 -8.09 -3.35 4.57
CA ASN A 54 -7.87 -2.56 3.35
C ASN A 54 -6.39 -2.33 3.00
N ILE A 55 -5.53 -3.30 3.31
CA ILE A 55 -4.12 -3.28 2.91
C ILE A 55 -3.91 -4.01 1.58
N ASP A 56 -3.06 -3.44 0.73
CA ASP A 56 -2.55 -4.10 -0.46
C ASP A 56 -1.02 -4.01 -0.53
N ILE A 57 -0.39 -4.97 -1.23
CA ILE A 57 1.06 -5.02 -1.36
C ILE A 57 1.40 -4.99 -2.85
N TYR A 58 2.20 -3.99 -3.22
CA TYR A 58 2.79 -3.80 -4.54
C TYR A 58 4.30 -4.02 -4.41
N ALA A 59 4.97 -4.32 -5.51
CA ALA A 59 6.42 -4.53 -5.50
C ALA A 59 7.14 -3.82 -6.64
N TYR A 60 8.36 -3.41 -6.36
CA TYR A 60 9.34 -3.01 -7.34
C TYR A 60 10.48 -4.06 -7.36
N GLY A 61 10.52 -4.84 -8.44
CA GLY A 61 11.56 -5.81 -8.76
C GLY A 61 12.83 -5.11 -9.26
N THR A 62 13.88 -5.08 -8.44
CA THR A 62 15.15 -4.43 -8.81
C THR A 62 16.22 -5.43 -9.28
N GLY A 63 17.09 -4.99 -10.18
CA GLY A 63 18.27 -5.74 -10.65
C GLY A 63 18.06 -6.46 -11.98
N GLU A 64 19.10 -7.16 -12.43
CA GLU A 64 19.10 -7.89 -13.71
C GLU A 64 18.28 -9.19 -13.66
N TYR A 65 18.11 -9.77 -12.47
CA TYR A 65 17.40 -11.03 -12.27
C TYR A 65 16.43 -10.89 -11.10
N VAL A 66 15.16 -10.68 -11.44
CA VAL A 66 14.08 -10.59 -10.46
C VAL A 66 13.45 -11.97 -10.28
N ALA A 67 13.38 -12.44 -9.04
CA ALA A 67 12.70 -13.68 -8.69
C ALA A 67 11.17 -13.45 -8.68
N MET A 68 10.58 -13.41 -9.88
CA MET A 68 9.18 -13.04 -10.07
C MET A 68 8.19 -13.94 -9.33
N ASN A 69 8.47 -15.24 -9.22
CA ASN A 69 7.58 -16.16 -8.51
C ASN A 69 7.39 -15.76 -7.04
N GLU A 70 8.46 -15.31 -6.38
CA GLU A 70 8.40 -14.87 -4.98
C GLU A 70 7.61 -13.57 -4.85
N LEU A 71 7.91 -12.58 -5.70
CA LEU A 71 7.17 -11.32 -5.71
C LEU A 71 5.68 -11.52 -6.04
N ILE A 72 5.34 -12.46 -6.92
CA ILE A 72 3.95 -12.83 -7.22
C ILE A 72 3.31 -13.51 -6.00
N ALA A 73 4.03 -14.38 -5.31
CA ALA A 73 3.51 -15.04 -4.11
C ALA A 73 3.18 -14.04 -2.98
N ILE A 74 3.95 -12.95 -2.88
CA ILE A 74 3.73 -11.86 -1.93
C ILE A 74 2.59 -10.92 -2.38
N THR A 75 2.62 -10.44 -3.63
CA THR A 75 1.66 -9.44 -4.15
C THR A 75 0.31 -10.03 -4.56
N LYS A 76 0.25 -11.35 -4.79
CA LYS A 76 -0.89 -12.14 -5.31
C LYS A 76 -1.37 -11.74 -6.72
N ASP A 77 -0.73 -10.78 -7.36
CA ASP A 77 -1.09 -10.32 -8.72
C ASP A 77 0.16 -9.79 -9.43
N PRO A 78 0.59 -10.38 -10.56
CA PRO A 78 1.75 -9.91 -11.30
C PRO A 78 1.61 -8.46 -11.79
N LYS A 79 0.40 -7.93 -11.95
CA LYS A 79 0.18 -6.53 -12.36
C LYS A 79 0.54 -5.52 -11.28
N LYS A 80 0.78 -5.96 -10.05
CA LYS A 80 1.23 -5.11 -8.94
C LYS A 80 2.76 -5.03 -8.84
N ILE A 81 3.46 -5.59 -9.81
CA ILE A 81 4.91 -5.68 -9.83
C ILE A 81 5.43 -4.84 -10.99
N VAL A 82 6.29 -3.89 -10.66
CA VAL A 82 7.04 -3.07 -11.63
C VAL A 82 8.50 -3.46 -11.53
N THR A 83 9.22 -3.47 -12.64
CA THR A 83 10.66 -3.71 -12.72
C THR A 83 11.32 -2.57 -13.50
N ASN A 84 12.63 -2.67 -13.74
CA ASN A 84 13.32 -1.76 -14.65
C ASN A 84 12.81 -1.82 -16.09
N GLU A 85 12.23 -2.94 -16.50
CA GLU A 85 11.78 -3.16 -17.88
C GLU A 85 10.45 -2.47 -18.19
N ASN A 86 9.68 -2.13 -17.16
CA ASN A 86 8.36 -1.51 -17.28
C ASN A 86 8.14 -0.40 -16.24
N LEU A 87 9.20 0.36 -15.93
CA LEU A 87 9.16 1.42 -14.92
C LEU A 87 8.09 2.48 -15.23
N GLU A 88 7.77 2.68 -16.50
CA GLU A 88 6.70 3.54 -16.99
C GLU A 88 5.31 3.15 -16.47
N ASP A 89 5.09 1.88 -16.08
CA ASP A 89 3.82 1.39 -15.54
C ASP A 89 3.61 1.80 -14.06
N LEU A 90 4.67 2.30 -13.40
CA LEU A 90 4.61 2.67 -11.99
C LEU A 90 3.57 3.75 -11.71
N GLU A 91 3.67 4.85 -12.44
CA GLU A 91 2.80 6.00 -12.24
C GLU A 91 1.32 5.68 -12.53
N PRO A 92 0.98 5.05 -13.68
CA PRO A 92 -0.38 4.63 -13.99
C PRO A 92 -1.01 3.71 -12.95
N THR A 93 -0.21 2.84 -12.33
CA THR A 93 -0.67 1.91 -11.28
C THR A 93 -1.35 2.66 -10.13
N PHE A 94 -0.90 3.88 -9.83
CA PHE A 94 -1.43 4.69 -8.73
C PHE A 94 -2.42 5.78 -9.15
N ASP A 95 -2.83 5.83 -10.42
CA ASP A 95 -3.70 6.89 -10.95
C ASP A 95 -5.03 7.02 -10.19
N ARG A 96 -5.59 5.90 -9.70
CA ARG A 96 -6.83 5.91 -8.89
C ARG A 96 -6.70 6.69 -7.58
N TRP A 97 -5.48 6.96 -7.11
CA TRP A 97 -5.20 7.76 -5.92
C TRP A 97 -4.60 9.13 -6.27
N LYS A 98 -4.39 9.44 -7.57
CA LYS A 98 -3.96 10.77 -8.03
C LYS A 98 -5.15 11.73 -8.08
N GLY A 99 -4.91 12.98 -7.67
CA GLY A 99 -5.68 14.14 -8.14
C GLY A 99 -7.06 14.43 -7.51
N THR A 100 -7.56 13.63 -6.56
CA THR A 100 -8.80 13.97 -5.83
C THR A 100 -8.66 13.49 -4.38
N GLU A 101 -9.33 14.14 -3.41
CA GLU A 101 -9.46 13.51 -2.09
C GLU A 101 -10.01 12.10 -2.34
N VAL A 102 -9.24 11.05 -2.03
CA VAL A 102 -9.64 9.63 -2.17
C VAL A 102 -11.01 9.37 -1.49
N CYS A 103 -11.42 10.29 -0.61
CA CYS A 103 -12.71 10.47 0.05
C CYS A 103 -13.91 10.76 -0.87
N GLU A 104 -13.73 11.26 -2.08
CA GLU A 104 -14.84 11.69 -2.95
C GLU A 104 -15.33 10.59 -3.90
N THR A 105 -14.51 9.58 -4.20
CA THR A 105 -14.78 8.63 -5.30
C THR A 105 -14.82 7.15 -4.89
N LEU A 106 -14.43 6.77 -3.67
CA LEU A 106 -14.52 5.37 -3.21
C LEU A 106 -15.82 5.12 -2.42
N PRO A 107 -16.72 4.22 -2.89
CA PRO A 107 -17.95 3.87 -2.19
C PRO A 107 -17.59 3.00 -0.97
N GLY A 108 -17.40 3.64 0.17
CA GLY A 108 -16.98 3.00 1.42
C GLY A 108 -16.67 3.97 2.54
N MET A 109 -16.35 5.22 2.21
CA MET A 109 -16.47 6.32 3.17
C MET A 109 -17.95 6.71 3.25
N LEU A 110 -18.65 6.15 4.24
CA LEU A 110 -19.86 6.78 4.74
C LEU A 110 -19.48 8.22 5.09
N ILE A 111 -19.96 9.15 4.26
CA ILE A 111 -19.93 10.58 4.54
C ILE A 111 -20.69 10.74 5.86
N GLN A 112 -19.97 10.77 6.98
CA GLN A 112 -20.44 11.43 8.19
C GLN A 112 -20.53 12.89 7.79
N ASN A 113 -21.74 13.29 7.37
CA ASN A 113 -22.17 14.61 6.95
C ASN A 113 -21.11 15.71 7.14
N LYS A 114 -20.42 16.11 6.05
CA LYS A 114 -19.84 17.46 5.96
C LYS A 114 -21.02 18.45 5.90
N THR A 115 -21.70 18.66 7.02
CA THR A 115 -22.52 19.85 7.25
C THR A 115 -21.67 20.82 8.05
N SER A 116 -20.93 21.66 7.33
CA SER A 116 -20.78 23.10 7.60
C SER A 116 -19.58 23.63 6.84
N ASP A 117 -19.86 24.15 5.64
CA ASP A 117 -19.08 25.25 5.11
C ASP A 117 -19.05 26.38 6.15
N GLN A 118 -17.88 26.67 6.70
CA GLN A 118 -17.61 27.96 7.32
C GLN A 118 -16.34 28.55 6.72
N PRO A 119 -16.43 29.63 5.93
CA PRO A 119 -15.26 30.25 5.34
C PRO A 119 -14.43 30.91 6.43
N TYR A 120 -13.14 30.57 6.45
CA TYR A 120 -12.13 31.24 7.27
C TYR A 120 -12.16 32.76 6.99
N LEU A 121 -12.65 33.52 7.97
CA LEU A 121 -12.57 34.97 8.00
C LEU A 121 -11.09 35.40 8.02
N LYS A 122 -10.62 35.96 6.91
CA LYS A 122 -9.39 36.76 6.87
C LYS A 122 -9.62 38.05 7.64
N ASN A 123 -9.11 38.12 8.87
CA ASN A 123 -8.97 39.37 9.60
C ASN A 123 -7.95 40.26 8.87
N ARG A 124 -8.41 41.37 8.30
CA ARG A 124 -7.58 42.53 7.96
C ARG A 124 -7.86 43.62 9.00
N THR A 125 -6.81 44.02 9.70
CA THR A 125 -6.67 45.30 10.41
C THR A 125 -6.87 46.49 9.48
#